data_AF-A0A9W8HPN6-F1
#
_entry.id   AF-A0A9W8HPN6-F1
#
_cell.length_a   1.000
_cell.length_b   1.000
_cell.length_c   1.000
_cell.angle_alpha   90.00
_cell.angle_beta   90.00
_cell.angle_gamma   90.00
#
_symmetry.space_group_name_H-M   'P 1'
#
loop_
_entity.id
_entity.type
_entity.pdbx_description
1 polymer ?
#
loop_
_entity_poly.entity_id
_entity_poly.type
_entity_poly.pdbx_seq_one_letter_code
_entity_poly.pdbx_strand_id
1 'polypeptide(L)'
;GLVSVDDEDEQLGRLVEANRPAAIDFAARLLRKGLIDGALAAGIRSFAKTIQGFMKLAQGGRAPQSVAQLLEDIQALQQQRQPPQAQAQTQTQRAANGEAPPPSGGTGRLNETASYQNILYNWTRVYDHPAAGEAELTTLVQQLLQQVPLHVTGVEAAFFRACVEAALSFYDQSTASGRTALRGTAGYQVADALVKLVVYLTKLGEQGDLKPVRMFLSSVVLVIVHTHATSPDLFSAYQKPFFRLLCGLLSEAHAARRDAEEWCTDEVFRGIIVLLGEALQLLAPTCVPGFGFVWLMLVSHRFFFPRLAEDRASWPLAAGLLESQLRFLEPFTVTGQITESLKLLYRGVICVILVVLHDYPEFLASYALQLCDAVPANCVQLRNLLLSA
;
A
#
# COMPACT_ATOMS: atom_id res chain seq x y z
N GLY A 1 26.66 -9.44 -11.42
CA GLY A 1 25.63 -10.19 -10.67
C GLY A 1 24.99 -9.20 -9.73
N LEU A 2 23.67 -9.01 -9.82
CA LEU A 2 22.94 -8.11 -8.94
C LEU A 2 22.75 -8.84 -7.61
N VAL A 3 23.47 -8.43 -6.57
CA VAL A 3 23.27 -8.93 -5.21
C VAL A 3 22.10 -8.14 -4.61
N SER A 4 21.18 -8.81 -3.93
CA SER A 4 20.08 -8.14 -3.24
C SER A 4 20.63 -7.30 -2.07
N VAL A 5 20.11 -6.09 -1.89
CA VAL A 5 20.52 -5.21 -0.77
C VAL A 5 20.28 -5.89 0.59
N ASP A 6 19.22 -6.69 0.69
CA ASP A 6 18.90 -7.44 1.91
C ASP A 6 19.93 -8.57 2.17
N ASP A 7 20.42 -9.23 1.11
CA ASP A 7 21.45 -10.26 1.22
C ASP A 7 22.81 -9.65 1.59
N GLU A 8 23.12 -8.47 1.04
CA GLU A 8 24.32 -7.70 1.39
C GLU A 8 24.27 -7.22 2.85
N ASP A 9 23.14 -6.68 3.32
CA ASP A 9 22.98 -6.24 4.71
C ASP A 9 23.13 -7.42 5.70
N GLU A 10 22.58 -8.59 5.36
CA GLU A 10 22.73 -9.77 6.19
C GLU A 10 24.17 -10.29 6.24
N GLN A 11 24.87 -10.31 5.10
CA GLN A 11 26.27 -10.72 5.06
C GLN A 11 27.18 -9.72 5.78
N LEU A 12 27.00 -8.43 5.54
CA LEU A 12 27.80 -7.37 6.18
C LEU A 12 27.53 -7.32 7.68
N GLY A 13 26.28 -7.40 8.12
CA GLY A 13 25.93 -7.47 9.54
C GLY A 13 26.64 -8.61 10.28
N ARG A 14 26.64 -9.82 9.71
CA ARG A 14 27.36 -10.97 10.29
C ARG A 14 28.87 -10.75 10.36
N LEU A 15 29.46 -10.15 9.32
CA LEU A 15 30.91 -9.88 9.27
C LEU A 15 31.34 -8.79 10.25
N VAL A 16 30.48 -7.77 10.46
CA VAL A 16 30.67 -6.73 11.47
C VAL A 16 30.57 -7.31 12.88
N GLU A 17 29.57 -8.16 13.16
CA GLU A 17 29.45 -8.85 14.46
C GLU A 17 30.63 -9.78 14.73
N ALA A 18 31.19 -10.42 13.69
CA ALA A 18 32.40 -11.23 13.77
C ALA A 18 33.70 -10.40 13.95
N ASN A 19 33.59 -9.08 14.12
CA ASN A 19 34.68 -8.15 14.34
C ASN A 19 35.78 -8.20 13.25
N ARG A 20 35.37 -8.36 11.98
CA ARG A 20 36.30 -8.40 10.84
C ARG A 20 36.65 -6.97 10.39
N PRO A 21 37.90 -6.50 10.55
CA PRO A 21 38.26 -5.08 10.34
C PRO A 21 38.01 -4.60 8.90
N ALA A 22 38.36 -5.41 7.89
CA ALA A 22 38.13 -5.05 6.49
C ALA A 22 36.63 -4.91 6.15
N ALA A 23 35.77 -5.72 6.77
CA ALA A 23 34.32 -5.64 6.58
C ALA A 23 33.73 -4.43 7.29
N ILE A 24 34.22 -4.11 8.50
CA ILE A 24 33.85 -2.92 9.27
C ILE A 24 34.18 -1.65 8.47
N ASP A 25 35.40 -1.53 7.93
CA ASP A 25 35.81 -0.36 7.14
C ASP A 25 35.08 -0.23 5.80
N PHE A 26 34.76 -1.36 5.17
CA PHE A 26 33.97 -1.37 3.95
C PHE A 26 32.52 -0.94 4.23
N ALA A 27 31.87 -1.56 5.21
CA ALA A 27 30.50 -1.23 5.60
C ALA A 27 30.38 0.24 6.07
N ALA A 28 31.32 0.75 6.86
CA ALA A 28 31.29 2.15 7.31
C ALA A 28 31.36 3.14 6.14
N ARG A 29 32.22 2.87 5.14
CA ARG A 29 32.31 3.69 3.92
C ARG A 29 31.07 3.57 3.04
N LEU A 30 30.52 2.37 2.90
CA LEU A 30 29.30 2.13 2.14
C LEU A 30 28.11 2.88 2.74
N LEU A 31 27.91 2.79 4.07
CA LEU A 31 26.84 3.50 4.75
C LEU A 31 27.04 5.01 4.72
N ARG A 32 28.27 5.52 4.89
CA ARG A 32 28.53 6.96 4.76
C ARG A 32 28.18 7.47 3.36
N LYS A 33 28.66 6.80 2.32
CA LYS A 33 28.39 7.20 0.92
C LYS A 33 26.93 6.99 0.51
N GLY A 34 26.30 5.94 1.01
CA GLY A 34 24.92 5.61 0.70
C GLY A 34 23.90 6.47 1.43
N LEU A 35 24.07 6.64 2.75
CA LEU A 35 23.08 7.27 3.64
C LEU A 35 23.35 8.76 3.88
N ILE A 36 24.61 9.19 3.94
CA ILE A 36 24.97 10.59 4.22
C ILE A 36 25.11 11.37 2.90
N ASP A 37 25.87 10.82 1.94
CA ASP A 37 26.10 11.49 0.65
C ASP A 37 24.95 11.28 -0.37
N GLY A 38 23.96 10.46 -0.01
CA GLY A 38 22.77 10.20 -0.84
C GLY A 38 23.05 9.43 -2.14
N ALA A 39 24.17 8.72 -2.24
CA ALA A 39 24.56 8.03 -3.48
C ALA A 39 23.78 6.73 -3.75
N LEU A 40 23.00 6.22 -2.79
CA LEU A 40 22.17 5.03 -2.93
C LEU A 40 20.70 5.39 -2.73
N ALA A 41 19.81 4.77 -3.53
CA ALA A 41 18.35 4.85 -3.33
C ALA A 41 17.87 4.08 -2.07
N ALA A 42 18.77 3.32 -1.43
CA ALA A 42 18.51 2.54 -0.24
C ALA A 42 18.61 3.42 1.03
N GLY A 43 17.53 3.49 1.81
CA GLY A 43 17.49 4.28 3.04
C GLY A 43 18.10 3.56 4.25
N ILE A 44 18.13 4.23 5.42
CA ILE A 44 18.67 3.69 6.69
C ILE A 44 18.08 2.31 7.03
N ARG A 45 16.82 2.06 6.66
CA ARG A 45 16.12 0.79 6.90
C ARG A 45 16.69 -0.39 6.10
N SER A 46 17.31 -0.14 4.96
CA SER A 46 17.91 -1.16 4.10
C SER A 46 19.22 -1.75 4.66
N PHE A 47 19.80 -1.14 5.71
CA PHE A 47 21.04 -1.60 6.34
C PHE A 47 20.86 -1.90 7.84
N ALA A 48 19.67 -2.33 8.24
CA ALA A 48 19.30 -2.49 9.65
C ALA A 48 20.22 -3.47 10.40
N LYS A 49 20.60 -4.60 9.79
CA LYS A 49 21.47 -5.62 10.43
C LYS A 49 22.90 -5.11 10.58
N THR A 50 23.41 -4.41 9.57
CA THR A 50 24.75 -3.80 9.60
C THR A 50 24.85 -2.70 10.65
N ILE A 51 23.83 -1.83 10.76
CA ILE A 51 23.77 -0.78 11.79
C ILE A 51 23.67 -1.40 13.19
N GLN A 52 22.85 -2.44 13.37
CA GLN A 52 22.74 -3.15 14.64
C GLN A 52 24.09 -3.78 15.04
N GLY A 53 24.83 -4.35 14.08
CA GLY A 53 26.19 -4.84 14.28
C GLY A 53 27.14 -3.75 14.78
N PHE A 54 27.10 -2.55 14.18
CA PHE A 54 27.89 -1.41 14.64
C PHE A 54 27.50 -0.92 16.03
N MET A 55 26.22 -0.89 16.38
CA MET A 55 25.78 -0.52 17.73
C MET A 55 26.31 -1.51 18.77
N LYS A 56 26.29 -2.82 18.50
CA LYS A 56 26.87 -3.85 19.38
C LYS A 56 28.39 -3.69 19.49
N LEU A 57 29.07 -3.43 18.38
CA LEU A 57 30.52 -3.19 18.32
C LEU A 57 30.93 -1.97 19.17
N ALA A 58 30.12 -0.90 19.12
CA ALA A 58 30.31 0.32 19.91
C ALA A 58 30.06 0.07 21.41
N GLN A 59 29.00 -0.66 21.76
CA GLN A 59 28.73 -1.06 23.15
C GLN A 59 29.84 -1.95 23.73
N GLY A 60 30.49 -2.76 22.89
CA GLY A 60 31.64 -3.58 23.26
C GLY A 60 32.97 -2.82 23.38
N GLY A 61 33.00 -1.51 23.15
CA GLY A 61 34.21 -0.67 23.23
C GLY A 61 35.26 -0.97 22.16
N ARG A 62 34.88 -1.68 21.09
CA ARG A 62 35.77 -2.11 19.99
C ARG A 62 35.55 -1.34 18.69
N ALA A 63 34.69 -0.32 18.72
CA ALA A 63 34.36 0.45 17.53
C ALA A 63 35.47 1.42 17.12
N PRO A 64 35.90 1.41 15.85
CA PRO A 64 36.71 2.48 15.28
C PRO A 64 36.00 3.84 15.37
N GLN A 65 36.78 4.93 15.43
CA GLN A 65 36.25 6.30 15.47
C GLN A 65 35.34 6.63 14.28
N SER A 66 35.63 6.06 13.10
CA SER A 66 34.81 6.21 11.89
C SER A 66 33.40 5.63 12.05
N VAL A 67 33.27 4.54 12.80
CA VAL A 67 31.97 3.89 13.10
C VAL A 67 31.22 4.68 14.16
N ALA A 68 31.91 5.19 15.19
CA ALA A 68 31.29 6.03 16.22
C ALA A 68 30.69 7.32 15.61
N GLN A 69 31.48 8.03 14.79
CA GLN A 69 31.01 9.22 14.07
C GLN A 69 29.84 8.90 13.12
N LEU A 70 29.89 7.77 12.42
CA LEU A 70 28.80 7.35 11.55
C LEU A 70 27.50 7.08 12.33
N LEU A 71 27.57 6.47 13.52
CA LEU A 71 26.39 6.23 14.35
C LEU A 71 25.80 7.55 14.88
N GLU A 72 26.62 8.52 15.23
CA GLU A 72 26.18 9.88 15.61
C GLU A 72 25.48 10.58 14.43
N ASP A 73 26.07 10.53 13.23
CA ASP A 73 25.47 11.11 12.01
C ASP A 73 24.12 10.45 11.67
N ILE A 74 24.01 9.13 11.81
CA ILE A 74 22.76 8.38 11.60
C ILE A 74 21.71 8.77 12.66
N GLN A 75 22.10 8.96 13.93
CA GLN A 75 21.19 9.42 14.98
C GLN A 75 20.69 10.83 14.72
N ALA A 76 21.55 11.75 14.26
CA ALA A 76 21.17 13.10 13.89
C ALA A 76 20.17 13.11 12.72
N LEU A 77 20.37 12.26 11.71
CA LEU A 77 19.43 12.08 10.60
C LEU A 77 18.07 11.50 11.04
N GLN A 78 18.08 10.60 12.02
CA GLN A 78 16.84 10.07 12.61
C GLN A 78 16.09 11.12 13.43
N GLN A 79 16.80 11.96 14.18
CA GLN A 79 16.21 13.06 14.97
C GLN A 79 15.66 14.18 14.08
N GLN A 80 16.33 14.53 12.98
CA GLN A 80 15.80 15.50 12.01
C GLN A 80 14.55 15.00 11.26
N ARG A 81 14.37 13.68 11.14
CA ARG A 81 13.17 13.07 10.53
C ARG A 81 12.00 12.86 11.52
N GLN A 82 12.19 13.09 12.81
CA GLN A 82 11.10 13.10 13.80
C GLN A 82 10.54 14.53 13.97
N PRO A 83 9.21 14.75 13.99
CA PRO A 83 8.66 16.05 14.35
C PRO A 83 9.00 16.38 15.83
N PRO A 84 9.24 17.66 16.18
CA PRO A 84 9.83 18.03 17.47
C PRO A 84 8.87 17.75 18.63
N GLN A 85 9.16 16.69 19.40
CA GLN A 85 8.59 16.43 20.73
C GLN A 85 9.66 16.69 21.80
N ALA A 86 9.92 17.95 22.15
CA ALA A 86 10.77 18.28 23.31
C ALA A 86 10.61 19.73 23.81
N GLN A 87 9.46 20.06 24.38
CA GLN A 87 9.34 21.11 25.41
C GLN A 87 8.35 20.66 26.50
N ALA A 88 8.62 19.50 27.11
CA ALA A 88 7.87 19.00 28.25
C ALA A 88 8.83 18.67 29.38
N GLN A 89 9.60 19.67 29.84
CA GLN A 89 10.48 19.52 31.01
C GLN A 89 10.93 20.88 31.57
N THR A 90 10.02 21.84 31.75
CA THR A 90 10.30 23.02 32.60
C THR A 90 9.05 23.72 33.16
N GLN A 91 8.00 22.99 33.52
CA GLN A 91 6.85 23.57 34.24
C GLN A 91 6.30 22.61 35.31
N THR A 92 7.11 22.31 36.33
CA THR A 92 6.63 21.72 37.59
C THR A 92 6.71 22.72 38.76
N GLN A 93 6.92 24.00 38.50
CA GLN A 93 6.90 25.05 39.55
C GLN A 93 6.22 26.32 39.03
N ARG A 94 4.93 26.23 38.68
CA ARG A 94 4.02 27.39 38.58
C ARG A 94 2.53 26.98 38.63
N ALA A 95 2.21 25.85 39.26
CA ALA A 95 0.84 25.50 39.64
C ALA A 95 0.44 26.31 40.88
N ALA A 96 0.15 27.59 40.70
CA ALA A 96 -0.39 28.43 41.77
C ALA A 96 -1.42 29.49 41.32
N ASN A 97 -1.53 29.80 40.02
CA ASN A 97 -2.55 30.73 39.55
C ASN A 97 -3.44 30.05 38.50
N GLY A 98 -4.71 29.84 38.86
CA GLY A 98 -5.70 29.11 38.09
C GLY A 98 -6.16 29.86 36.84
N GLU A 99 -5.56 29.52 35.71
CA GLU A 99 -6.15 29.72 34.38
C GLU A 99 -6.02 28.40 33.61
N ALA A 100 -7.16 27.87 33.16
CA ALA A 100 -7.22 26.66 32.36
C ALA A 100 -6.54 26.88 31.00
N PRO A 101 -5.65 26.00 30.54
CA PRO A 101 -5.12 26.09 29.18
C PRO A 101 -6.21 25.69 28.17
N PRO A 102 -6.20 26.25 26.95
CA PRO A 102 -7.16 25.91 25.91
C PRO A 102 -7.01 24.43 25.47
N PRO A 103 -8.06 23.80 24.93
CA PRO A 103 -8.02 22.38 24.63
C PRO A 103 -7.06 22.07 23.48
N SER A 104 -5.98 21.36 23.80
CA SER A 104 -5.03 20.77 22.85
C SER A 104 -5.72 19.67 22.04
N GLY A 105 -6.33 20.00 20.90
CA GLY A 105 -7.02 19.04 20.03
C GLY A 105 -6.16 17.93 19.39
N GLY A 106 -4.84 17.91 19.62
CA GLY A 106 -3.92 16.92 19.07
C GLY A 106 -3.83 15.61 19.86
N THR A 107 -3.98 15.63 21.19
CA THR A 107 -3.86 14.43 22.02
C THR A 107 -5.11 13.54 21.92
N GLY A 108 -6.29 14.13 21.75
CA GLY A 108 -7.55 13.40 21.54
C GLY A 108 -7.53 12.57 20.25
N ARG A 109 -7.10 13.16 19.12
CA ARG A 109 -7.08 12.48 17.80
C ARG A 109 -6.08 11.32 17.71
N LEU A 110 -4.93 11.45 18.37
CA LEU A 110 -3.94 10.36 18.45
C LEU A 110 -4.48 9.18 19.28
N ASN A 111 -5.19 9.48 20.37
CA ASN A 111 -5.83 8.46 21.19
C ASN A 111 -6.99 7.77 20.45
N GLU A 112 -7.77 8.51 19.66
CA GLU A 112 -8.84 7.95 18.81
C GLU A 112 -8.28 7.04 17.71
N THR A 113 -7.24 7.48 17.00
CA THR A 113 -6.59 6.68 15.96
C THR A 113 -6.07 5.36 16.53
N ALA A 114 -5.35 5.41 17.66
CA ALA A 114 -4.86 4.21 18.34
C ALA A 114 -6.00 3.30 18.80
N SER A 115 -7.12 3.87 19.26
CA SER A 115 -8.32 3.11 19.61
C SER A 115 -8.87 2.32 18.43
N TYR A 116 -9.04 2.96 17.26
CA TYR A 116 -9.51 2.28 16.05
C TYR A 116 -8.56 1.18 15.56
N GLN A 117 -7.25 1.42 15.66
CA GLN A 117 -6.25 0.40 15.33
C GLN A 117 -6.36 -0.81 16.28
N ASN A 118 -6.55 -0.58 17.58
CA ASN A 118 -6.75 -1.66 18.56
C ASN A 118 -8.01 -2.47 18.28
N ILE A 119 -9.09 -1.83 17.84
CA ILE A 119 -10.30 -2.53 17.40
C ILE A 119 -9.99 -3.47 16.23
N LEU A 120 -9.25 -3.00 15.21
CA LEU A 120 -8.85 -3.84 14.08
C LEU A 120 -7.92 -4.99 14.51
N TYR A 121 -6.98 -4.75 15.41
CA TYR A 121 -6.10 -5.81 15.92
C TYR A 121 -6.87 -6.87 16.71
N ASN A 122 -7.89 -6.46 17.49
CA ASN A 122 -8.77 -7.41 18.17
C ASN A 122 -9.58 -8.24 17.17
N TRP A 123 -10.17 -7.60 16.16
CA TRP A 123 -10.84 -8.29 15.06
C TRP A 123 -9.91 -9.30 14.39
N THR A 124 -8.70 -8.88 14.02
CA THR A 124 -7.69 -9.75 13.38
C THR A 124 -7.39 -10.98 14.24
N ARG A 125 -7.18 -10.79 15.55
CA ARG A 125 -6.89 -11.89 16.48
C ARG A 125 -8.03 -12.93 16.55
N VAL A 126 -9.28 -12.48 16.54
CA VAL A 126 -10.43 -13.39 16.57
C VAL A 126 -10.62 -14.05 15.21
N TYR A 127 -10.52 -13.28 14.12
CA TYR A 127 -10.62 -13.78 12.75
C TYR A 127 -9.61 -14.90 12.46
N ASP A 128 -8.38 -14.78 12.94
CA ASP A 128 -7.33 -15.79 12.75
C ASP A 128 -7.43 -16.98 13.70
N HIS A 129 -8.33 -16.95 14.69
CA HIS A 129 -8.45 -18.02 15.65
C HIS A 129 -9.14 -19.24 15.00
N PRO A 130 -8.54 -20.44 15.03
CA PRO A 130 -9.07 -21.60 14.29
C PRO A 130 -10.43 -22.09 14.78
N ALA A 131 -10.83 -21.71 15.99
CA ALA A 131 -12.15 -22.02 16.54
C ALA A 131 -13.21 -20.94 16.25
N ALA A 132 -12.84 -19.81 15.63
CA ALA A 132 -13.77 -18.71 15.41
C ALA A 132 -14.82 -19.09 14.35
N GLY A 133 -16.07 -19.20 14.80
CA GLY A 133 -17.21 -19.48 13.94
C GLY A 133 -17.84 -18.20 13.36
N GLU A 134 -18.68 -18.37 12.34
CA GLU A 134 -19.39 -17.25 11.70
C GLU A 134 -20.25 -16.44 12.68
N ALA A 135 -20.87 -17.10 13.65
CA ALA A 135 -21.69 -16.45 14.68
C ALA A 135 -20.85 -15.56 15.62
N GLU A 136 -19.64 -16.00 15.99
CA GLU A 136 -18.72 -15.23 16.84
C GLU A 136 -18.22 -13.98 16.10
N LEU A 137 -17.85 -14.14 14.82
CA LEU A 137 -17.43 -13.03 13.97
C LEU A 137 -18.56 -12.00 13.79
N THR A 138 -19.78 -12.48 13.56
CA THR A 138 -20.97 -11.62 13.45
C THR A 138 -21.22 -10.84 14.74
N THR A 139 -21.16 -11.51 15.89
CA THR A 139 -21.32 -10.88 17.21
C THR A 139 -20.24 -9.82 17.44
N LEU A 140 -19.00 -10.10 17.07
CA LEU A 140 -17.90 -9.17 17.22
C LEU A 140 -18.07 -7.91 16.35
N VAL A 141 -18.54 -8.06 15.10
CA VAL A 141 -18.83 -6.90 14.24
C VAL A 141 -19.99 -6.07 14.79
N GLN A 142 -21.03 -6.70 15.34
CA GLN A 142 -22.13 -5.99 16.00
C GLN A 142 -21.65 -5.20 17.23
N GLN A 143 -20.75 -5.78 18.04
CA GLN A 143 -20.12 -5.07 19.16
C GLN A 143 -19.26 -3.89 18.69
N LEU A 144 -18.52 -4.06 17.59
CA LEU A 144 -17.73 -2.99 16.97
C LEU A 144 -18.62 -1.83 16.55
N LEU A 145 -19.75 -2.10 15.90
CA LEU A 145 -20.72 -1.07 15.47
C LEU A 145 -21.33 -0.29 16.64
N GLN A 146 -21.40 -0.88 17.84
CA GLN A 146 -21.82 -0.16 19.05
C GLN A 146 -20.72 0.76 19.59
N GLN A 147 -19.45 0.39 19.41
CA GLN A 147 -18.29 1.17 19.86
C GLN A 147 -17.90 2.29 18.88
N VAL A 148 -18.09 2.05 17.59
CA VAL A 148 -17.71 2.97 16.51
C VAL A 148 -18.97 3.36 15.73
N PRO A 149 -19.51 4.56 15.96
CA PRO A 149 -20.71 5.02 15.26
C PRO A 149 -20.37 5.42 13.82
N LEU A 150 -20.24 4.44 12.92
CA LEU A 150 -19.92 4.64 11.49
C LEU A 150 -21.00 5.40 10.69
N HIS A 151 -22.09 5.79 11.35
CA HIS A 151 -23.11 6.67 10.79
C HIS A 151 -22.76 8.16 10.99
N VAL A 152 -21.85 8.50 11.90
CA VAL A 152 -21.47 9.88 12.22
C VAL A 152 -20.41 10.38 11.26
N THR A 153 -20.78 11.34 10.41
CA THR A 153 -19.92 11.93 9.39
C THR A 153 -18.51 12.25 9.91
N GLY A 154 -17.51 11.68 9.24
CA GLY A 154 -16.09 11.86 9.56
C GLY A 154 -15.52 10.79 10.48
N VAL A 155 -16.33 10.15 11.33
CA VAL A 155 -15.89 9.00 12.16
C VAL A 155 -15.59 7.81 11.26
N GLU A 156 -16.44 7.51 10.28
CA GLU A 156 -16.19 6.41 9.34
C GLU A 156 -14.89 6.59 8.55
N ALA A 157 -14.61 7.80 8.06
CA ALA A 157 -13.40 8.08 7.30
C ALA A 157 -12.13 7.95 8.17
N ALA A 158 -12.19 8.44 9.41
CA ALA A 158 -11.09 8.32 10.37
C ALA A 158 -10.84 6.85 10.76
N PHE A 159 -11.90 6.07 10.99
CA PHE A 159 -11.82 4.66 11.30
C PHE A 159 -11.15 3.86 10.18
N PHE A 160 -11.68 3.92 8.95
CA PHE A 160 -11.13 3.16 7.83
C PHE A 160 -9.70 3.60 7.48
N ARG A 161 -9.39 4.90 7.60
CA ARG A 161 -8.02 5.38 7.43
C ARG A 161 -7.08 4.78 8.49
N ALA A 162 -7.46 4.82 9.76
CA ALA A 162 -6.67 4.25 10.85
C ALA A 162 -6.44 2.75 10.65
N CYS A 163 -7.46 2.03 10.18
CA CYS A 163 -7.37 0.60 9.84
C CYS A 163 -6.38 0.32 8.70
N VAL A 164 -6.43 1.10 7.61
CA VAL A 164 -5.48 0.96 6.49
C VAL A 164 -4.05 1.24 6.98
N GLU A 165 -3.84 2.29 7.76
CA GLU A 165 -2.53 2.62 8.33
C GLU A 165 -2.01 1.55 9.30
N ALA A 166 -2.89 0.90 10.07
CA ALA A 166 -2.52 -0.25 10.91
C ALA A 166 -2.09 -1.47 10.06
N ALA A 167 -2.80 -1.77 8.97
CA ALA A 167 -2.43 -2.84 8.06
C ALA A 167 -1.03 -2.61 7.45
N LEU A 168 -0.71 -1.38 7.04
CA LEU A 168 0.61 -1.00 6.55
C LEU A 168 1.68 -1.10 7.65
N SER A 169 1.39 -0.60 8.84
CA SER A 169 2.30 -0.65 9.99
C SER A 169 2.64 -2.09 10.38
N PHE A 170 1.65 -2.98 10.38
CA PHE A 170 1.85 -4.40 10.65
C PHE A 170 2.68 -5.10 9.56
N TYR A 171 2.44 -4.76 8.28
CA TYR A 171 3.26 -5.25 7.18
C TYR A 171 4.73 -4.85 7.36
N ASP A 172 4.99 -3.58 7.71
CA ASP A 172 6.33 -3.03 7.94
C ASP A 172 7.05 -3.70 9.13
N GLN A 173 6.33 -3.96 10.22
CA GLN A 173 6.86 -4.71 11.36
C GLN A 173 7.17 -6.17 10.99
N SER A 174 6.35 -6.77 10.14
CA SER A 174 6.50 -8.15 9.69
C SER A 174 7.64 -8.33 8.70
N THR A 175 7.88 -7.37 7.82
CA THR A 175 9.04 -7.34 6.93
C THR A 175 10.32 -7.15 7.73
N ALA A 176 10.35 -6.19 8.68
CA ALA A 176 11.50 -5.97 9.55
C ALA A 176 11.84 -7.19 10.42
N SER A 177 10.84 -7.96 10.84
CA SER A 177 11.02 -9.19 11.61
C SER A 177 11.39 -10.42 10.75
N GLY A 178 11.50 -10.28 9.42
CA GLY A 178 11.73 -11.40 8.50
C GLY A 178 10.58 -12.40 8.38
N ARG A 179 9.39 -12.10 8.93
CA ARG A 179 8.23 -13.01 8.96
C ARG A 179 7.62 -13.23 7.57
N THR A 180 7.75 -12.26 6.67
CA THR A 180 7.28 -12.36 5.29
C THR A 180 8.03 -13.44 4.49
N ALA A 181 9.33 -13.63 4.74
CA ALA A 181 10.15 -14.61 4.04
C ALA A 181 9.86 -16.06 4.46
N LEU A 182 9.45 -16.28 5.72
CA LEU A 182 9.26 -17.63 6.29
C LEU A 182 7.87 -18.22 6.05
N ARG A 183 6.84 -17.38 5.85
CA ARG A 183 5.44 -17.84 5.72
C ARG A 183 4.61 -17.20 4.61
N GLY A 184 5.17 -16.38 3.72
CA GLY A 184 4.52 -15.86 2.49
C GLY A 184 3.30 -14.92 2.71
N THR A 185 2.39 -15.28 3.60
CA THR A 185 1.15 -14.59 3.96
C THR A 185 1.23 -13.86 5.30
N ALA A 186 2.21 -14.18 6.15
CA ALA A 186 2.27 -13.69 7.53
C ALA A 186 2.33 -12.16 7.68
N GLY A 187 2.82 -11.42 6.66
CA GLY A 187 2.84 -9.96 6.69
C GLY A 187 1.53 -9.28 6.26
N TYR A 188 0.56 -10.04 5.73
CA TYR A 188 -0.69 -9.51 5.19
C TYR A 188 -1.90 -9.79 6.08
N GLN A 189 -1.70 -10.42 7.23
CA GLN A 189 -2.76 -10.87 8.13
C GLN A 189 -3.76 -9.75 8.49
N VAL A 190 -3.26 -8.59 8.92
CA VAL A 190 -4.12 -7.43 9.26
C VAL A 190 -4.81 -6.84 8.03
N ALA A 191 -4.17 -6.90 6.85
CA ALA A 191 -4.77 -6.43 5.60
C ALA A 191 -5.93 -7.35 5.17
N ASP A 192 -5.72 -8.67 5.22
CA ASP A 192 -6.74 -9.67 4.90
C ASP A 192 -7.90 -9.60 5.90
N ALA A 193 -7.60 -9.46 7.20
CA ALA A 193 -8.61 -9.26 8.22
C ALA A 193 -9.41 -7.96 8.01
N LEU A 194 -8.76 -6.86 7.63
CA LEU A 194 -9.45 -5.60 7.30
C LEU A 194 -10.42 -5.80 6.13
N VAL A 195 -9.98 -6.43 5.04
CA VAL A 195 -10.86 -6.73 3.90
C VAL A 195 -12.07 -7.56 4.35
N LYS A 196 -11.85 -8.61 5.15
CA LYS A 196 -12.95 -9.40 5.71
C LYS A 196 -13.87 -8.58 6.62
N LEU A 197 -13.35 -7.66 7.41
CA LEU A 197 -14.18 -6.75 8.20
C LEU A 197 -15.11 -5.92 7.29
N VAL A 198 -14.60 -5.41 6.16
CA VAL A 198 -15.43 -4.66 5.19
C VAL A 198 -16.56 -5.53 4.64
N VAL A 199 -16.27 -6.81 4.33
CA VAL A 199 -17.27 -7.78 3.87
C VAL A 199 -18.34 -8.00 4.95
N TYR A 200 -17.95 -8.22 6.20
CA TYR A 200 -18.91 -8.39 7.30
C TYR A 200 -19.74 -7.13 7.55
N LEU A 201 -19.14 -5.94 7.49
CA LEU A 201 -19.87 -4.67 7.61
C LEU A 201 -20.90 -4.50 6.49
N THR A 202 -20.58 -4.95 5.27
CA THR A 202 -21.50 -4.92 4.12
C THR A 202 -22.59 -5.98 4.27
N LYS A 203 -22.23 -7.20 4.65
CA LYS A 203 -23.14 -8.34 4.88
C LYS A 203 -24.17 -8.08 5.98
N LEU A 204 -23.79 -7.39 7.04
CA LEU A 204 -24.65 -7.07 8.19
C LEU A 204 -25.35 -5.71 8.08
N GLY A 205 -25.02 -4.93 7.06
CA GLY A 205 -25.64 -3.63 6.78
C GLY A 205 -27.03 -3.77 6.16
N GLU A 206 -27.57 -2.65 5.69
CA GLU A 206 -28.81 -2.66 4.92
C GLU A 206 -28.58 -3.36 3.57
N GLN A 207 -29.58 -4.11 3.10
CA GLN A 207 -29.48 -4.83 1.83
C GLN A 207 -29.19 -3.86 0.68
N GLY A 208 -28.10 -4.11 -0.06
CA GLY A 208 -27.65 -3.23 -1.13
C GLY A 208 -26.74 -2.06 -0.69
N ASP A 209 -26.52 -1.84 0.61
CA ASP A 209 -25.69 -0.73 1.07
C ASP A 209 -24.19 -1.02 0.88
N LEU A 210 -23.58 -0.27 -0.04
CA LEU A 210 -22.15 -0.34 -0.33
C LEU A 210 -21.34 0.73 0.41
N LYS A 211 -21.91 1.44 1.39
CA LYS A 211 -21.20 2.46 2.17
C LYS A 211 -19.90 1.93 2.80
N PRO A 212 -19.85 0.74 3.45
CA PRO A 212 -18.59 0.23 4.01
C PRO A 212 -17.49 0.06 2.94
N VAL A 213 -17.86 -0.50 1.78
CA VAL A 213 -16.95 -0.69 0.64
C VAL A 213 -16.44 0.65 0.11
N ARG A 214 -17.35 1.62 -0.09
CA ARG A 214 -17.01 2.97 -0.58
C ARG A 214 -16.04 3.69 0.36
N MET A 215 -16.28 3.62 1.67
CA MET A 215 -15.43 4.26 2.66
C MET A 215 -14.06 3.60 2.73
N PHE A 216 -14.02 2.27 2.72
CA PHE A 216 -12.76 1.53 2.64
C PHE A 216 -11.93 1.92 1.42
N LEU A 217 -12.51 1.88 0.22
CA LEU A 217 -11.82 2.25 -1.01
C LEU A 217 -11.35 3.71 -0.99
N SER A 218 -12.19 4.62 -0.52
CA SER A 218 -11.83 6.04 -0.38
C SER A 218 -10.64 6.23 0.57
N SER A 219 -10.62 5.52 1.70
CA SER A 219 -9.50 5.55 2.65
C SER A 219 -8.23 4.93 2.05
N VAL A 220 -8.34 3.83 1.31
CA VAL A 220 -7.19 3.22 0.60
C VAL A 220 -6.63 4.18 -0.43
N VAL A 221 -7.47 4.79 -1.28
CA VAL A 221 -7.06 5.80 -2.26
C VAL A 221 -6.37 6.98 -1.57
N LEU A 222 -6.97 7.51 -0.50
CA LEU A 222 -6.40 8.62 0.26
C LEU A 222 -5.01 8.30 0.80
N VAL A 223 -4.84 7.12 1.40
CA VAL A 223 -3.54 6.70 1.96
C VAL A 223 -2.51 6.49 0.85
N ILE A 224 -2.88 5.85 -0.27
CA ILE A 224 -1.99 5.66 -1.43
C ILE A 224 -1.49 7.01 -1.95
N VAL A 225 -2.41 7.94 -2.25
CA VAL A 225 -2.07 9.26 -2.79
C VAL A 225 -1.24 10.06 -1.80
N HIS A 226 -1.61 10.04 -0.52
CA HIS A 226 -0.88 10.73 0.53
C HIS A 226 0.55 10.19 0.68
N THR A 227 0.73 8.87 0.81
CA THR A 227 2.06 8.25 0.94
C THR A 227 2.91 8.48 -0.31
N HIS A 228 2.33 8.41 -1.51
CA HIS A 228 3.04 8.73 -2.75
C HIS A 228 3.56 10.18 -2.76
N ALA A 229 2.73 11.14 -2.33
CA ALA A 229 3.09 12.56 -2.34
C ALA A 229 4.09 12.95 -1.24
N THR A 230 4.01 12.31 -0.05
CA THR A 230 4.81 12.74 1.12
C THR A 230 6.00 11.84 1.41
N SER A 231 6.04 10.60 0.91
CA SER A 231 7.04 9.60 1.29
C SER A 231 7.33 8.62 0.14
N PRO A 232 7.95 9.06 -0.96
CA PRO A 232 8.19 8.23 -2.15
C PRO A 232 9.03 6.98 -1.87
N ASP A 233 10.03 7.08 -0.99
CA ASP A 233 10.86 5.93 -0.59
C ASP A 233 10.01 4.84 0.08
N LEU A 234 9.12 5.26 0.99
CA LEU A 234 8.21 4.36 1.70
C LEU A 234 7.14 3.78 0.77
N PHE A 235 6.67 4.60 -0.17
CA PHE A 235 5.66 4.19 -1.15
C PHE A 235 6.10 2.95 -1.95
N SER A 236 7.38 2.89 -2.33
CA SER A 236 7.94 1.73 -3.05
C SER A 236 7.78 0.42 -2.26
N ALA A 237 7.94 0.47 -0.93
CA ALA A 237 7.78 -0.68 -0.05
C ALA A 237 6.31 -1.09 0.16
N TYR A 238 5.37 -0.14 0.03
CA TYR A 238 3.95 -0.34 0.32
C TYR A 238 3.11 -0.72 -0.91
N GLN A 239 3.70 -0.83 -2.10
CA GLN A 239 3.00 -1.31 -3.30
C GLN A 239 2.29 -2.67 -3.09
N LYS A 240 2.96 -3.62 -2.43
CA LYS A 240 2.42 -4.98 -2.17
C LYS A 240 1.22 -4.99 -1.21
N PRO A 241 1.27 -4.36 -0.03
CA PRO A 241 0.09 -4.32 0.84
C PRO A 241 -1.08 -3.52 0.22
N PHE A 242 -0.82 -2.47 -0.55
CA PHE A 242 -1.89 -1.79 -1.30
C PHE A 242 -2.55 -2.70 -2.34
N PHE A 243 -1.75 -3.44 -3.12
CA PHE A 243 -2.28 -4.47 -4.02
C PHE A 243 -3.14 -5.47 -3.27
N ARG A 244 -2.66 -5.96 -2.11
CA ARG A 244 -3.34 -6.97 -1.30
C ARG A 244 -4.70 -6.49 -0.81
N LEU A 245 -4.81 -5.25 -0.35
CA LEU A 245 -6.09 -4.66 0.10
C LEU A 245 -7.12 -4.60 -1.04
N LEU A 246 -6.73 -4.07 -2.20
CA LEU A 246 -7.63 -3.89 -3.34
C LEU A 246 -8.00 -5.23 -4.00
N CYS A 247 -7.01 -6.09 -4.24
CA CYS A 247 -7.23 -7.43 -4.81
C CYS A 247 -7.94 -8.36 -3.82
N GLY A 248 -7.73 -8.18 -2.52
CA GLY A 248 -8.42 -8.91 -1.46
C GLY A 248 -9.92 -8.67 -1.52
N LEU A 249 -10.34 -7.40 -1.55
CA LEU A 249 -11.76 -7.05 -1.67
C LEU A 249 -12.41 -7.69 -2.91
N LEU A 250 -11.72 -7.61 -4.06
CA LEU A 250 -12.19 -8.24 -5.29
C LEU A 250 -12.33 -9.76 -5.13
N SER A 251 -11.34 -10.41 -4.50
CA SER A 251 -11.34 -11.86 -4.31
C SER A 251 -12.47 -12.31 -3.38
N GLU A 252 -12.73 -11.55 -2.33
CA GLU A 252 -13.83 -11.81 -1.40
C GLU A 252 -15.20 -11.62 -2.05
N ALA A 253 -15.39 -10.56 -2.82
CA ALA A 253 -16.64 -10.35 -3.57
C ALA A 253 -16.91 -11.49 -4.57
N HIS A 254 -15.85 -11.98 -5.25
CA HIS A 254 -15.97 -13.14 -6.14
C HIS A 254 -16.25 -14.44 -5.41
N ALA A 255 -15.62 -14.67 -4.25
CA ALA A 255 -15.89 -15.84 -3.43
C ALA A 255 -17.35 -15.85 -2.96
N ALA A 256 -17.85 -14.73 -2.44
CA ALA A 256 -19.23 -14.61 -1.99
C ALA A 256 -20.24 -14.84 -3.13
N ARG A 257 -19.95 -14.32 -4.34
CA ARG A 257 -20.77 -14.57 -5.53
C ARG A 257 -20.75 -16.04 -5.96
N ARG A 258 -19.57 -16.68 -5.97
CA ARG A 258 -19.41 -18.09 -6.32
C ARG A 258 -20.16 -19.00 -5.36
N ASP A 259 -20.06 -18.69 -4.07
CA ASP A 259 -20.64 -19.48 -2.98
C ASP A 259 -22.12 -19.12 -2.74
N ALA A 260 -22.69 -18.24 -3.59
CA ALA A 260 -24.08 -17.80 -3.58
C ALA A 260 -24.53 -17.25 -2.21
N GLU A 261 -23.66 -16.51 -1.53
CA GLU A 261 -24.01 -15.87 -0.26
C GLU A 261 -25.15 -14.86 -0.44
N GLU A 262 -26.15 -14.93 0.44
CA GLU A 262 -27.40 -14.17 0.32
C GLU A 262 -27.21 -12.65 0.21
N TRP A 263 -26.18 -12.11 0.88
CA TRP A 263 -25.89 -10.67 0.84
C TRP A 263 -25.27 -10.20 -0.49
N CYS A 264 -24.68 -11.11 -1.28
CA CYS A 264 -23.93 -10.77 -2.48
C CYS A 264 -24.79 -10.94 -3.74
N THR A 265 -25.82 -10.10 -3.86
CA THR A 265 -26.67 -10.06 -5.05
C THR A 265 -25.91 -9.58 -6.29
N ASP A 266 -26.49 -9.77 -7.48
CA ASP A 266 -25.92 -9.27 -8.73
C ASP A 266 -25.68 -7.76 -8.73
N GLU A 267 -26.57 -7.00 -8.10
CA GLU A 267 -26.47 -5.55 -7.99
C GLU A 267 -25.35 -5.14 -7.03
N VAL A 268 -25.27 -5.76 -5.85
CA VAL A 268 -24.20 -5.53 -4.87
C VAL A 268 -22.85 -5.84 -5.49
N PHE A 269 -22.72 -7.01 -6.12
CA PHE A 269 -21.47 -7.42 -6.76
C PHE A 269 -21.06 -6.44 -7.86
N ARG A 270 -21.99 -6.06 -8.75
CA ARG A 270 -21.73 -5.06 -9.80
C ARG A 270 -21.30 -3.72 -9.21
N GLY A 271 -21.97 -3.27 -8.15
CA GLY A 271 -21.62 -2.03 -7.46
C GLY A 271 -20.22 -2.08 -6.85
N ILE A 272 -19.79 -3.21 -6.27
CA ILE A 272 -18.40 -3.38 -5.79
C ILE A 272 -17.40 -3.25 -6.94
N ILE A 273 -17.67 -3.89 -8.09
CA ILE A 273 -16.80 -3.79 -9.28
C ILE A 273 -16.72 -2.35 -9.77
N VAL A 274 -17.84 -1.63 -9.86
CA VAL A 274 -17.87 -0.22 -10.28
C VAL A 274 -17.09 0.66 -9.32
N LEU A 275 -17.32 0.54 -8.01
CA LEU A 275 -16.58 1.30 -6.98
C LEU A 275 -15.08 1.05 -7.03
N LEU A 276 -14.67 -0.20 -7.26
CA LEU A 276 -13.26 -0.53 -7.41
C LEU A 276 -12.67 0.11 -8.68
N GLY A 277 -13.40 0.13 -9.79
CA GLY A 277 -12.98 0.82 -11.01
C GLY A 277 -12.87 2.33 -10.85
N GLU A 278 -13.82 2.97 -10.16
CA GLU A 278 -13.77 4.40 -9.83
C GLU A 278 -12.55 4.71 -8.94
N ALA A 279 -12.27 3.86 -7.94
CA ALA A 279 -11.08 4.00 -7.11
C ALA A 279 -9.79 3.86 -7.93
N LEU A 280 -9.74 2.92 -8.89
CA LEU A 280 -8.60 2.75 -9.79
C LEU A 280 -8.45 3.94 -10.75
N GLN A 281 -9.52 4.58 -11.21
CA GLN A 281 -9.42 5.81 -12.00
C GLN A 281 -8.71 6.93 -11.22
N LEU A 282 -9.04 7.10 -9.94
CA LEU A 282 -8.38 8.08 -9.08
C LEU A 282 -6.89 7.76 -8.84
N LEU A 283 -6.53 6.48 -8.95
CA LEU A 283 -5.17 5.97 -8.81
C LEU A 283 -4.44 5.79 -10.15
N ALA A 284 -4.95 6.41 -11.23
CA ALA A 284 -4.36 6.29 -12.56
C ALA A 284 -2.83 6.54 -12.51
N PRO A 285 -2.01 5.81 -13.30
CA PRO A 285 -0.56 5.96 -13.26
C PRO A 285 -0.07 7.35 -13.65
N THR A 286 -0.88 8.12 -14.41
CA THR A 286 -0.62 9.53 -14.71
C THR A 286 -0.62 10.41 -13.45
N CYS A 287 -1.36 10.03 -12.41
CA CYS A 287 -1.44 10.73 -11.12
C CYS A 287 -0.49 10.12 -10.08
N VAL A 288 -0.38 8.78 -10.06
CA VAL A 288 0.43 8.03 -9.10
C VAL A 288 1.42 7.12 -9.85
N PRO A 289 2.46 7.67 -10.49
CA PRO A 289 3.37 6.92 -11.39
C PRO A 289 4.07 5.76 -10.69
N GLY A 290 4.40 5.90 -9.41
CA GLY A 290 4.98 4.82 -8.62
C GLY A 290 4.06 3.61 -8.49
N PHE A 291 2.77 3.73 -8.76
CA PHE A 291 1.79 2.64 -8.65
C PHE A 291 1.54 1.92 -9.98
N GLY A 292 2.17 2.36 -11.09
CA GLY A 292 1.81 1.95 -12.45
C GLY A 292 1.77 0.44 -12.70
N PHE A 293 2.73 -0.33 -12.18
CA PHE A 293 2.73 -1.80 -12.33
C PHE A 293 1.61 -2.47 -11.55
N VAL A 294 1.45 -2.10 -10.27
CA VAL A 294 0.39 -2.64 -9.42
C VAL A 294 -0.98 -2.28 -9.97
N TRP A 295 -1.13 -1.05 -10.43
CA TRP A 295 -2.33 -0.56 -11.06
C TRP A 295 -2.69 -1.37 -12.31
N LEU A 296 -1.72 -1.63 -13.21
CA LEU A 296 -1.94 -2.45 -14.40
C LEU A 296 -2.40 -3.87 -14.01
N MET A 297 -1.76 -4.47 -13.00
CA MET A 297 -2.15 -5.80 -12.50
C MET A 297 -3.58 -5.85 -11.95
N LEU A 298 -4.04 -4.78 -11.28
CA LEU A 298 -5.40 -4.68 -10.75
C LEU A 298 -6.42 -4.47 -11.88
N VAL A 299 -6.14 -3.54 -12.79
CA VAL A 299 -7.02 -3.25 -13.93
C VAL A 299 -7.14 -4.44 -14.86
N SER A 300 -6.06 -5.19 -15.10
CA SER A 300 -6.08 -6.38 -15.93
C SER A 300 -6.40 -7.66 -15.16
N HIS A 301 -6.89 -7.57 -13.92
CA HIS A 301 -7.13 -8.75 -13.11
C HIS A 301 -8.27 -9.60 -13.71
N ARG A 302 -8.10 -10.93 -13.74
CA ARG A 302 -9.05 -11.88 -14.37
C ARG A 302 -10.47 -11.84 -13.77
N PHE A 303 -10.58 -11.37 -12.54
CA PHE A 303 -11.85 -11.22 -11.83
C PHE A 303 -12.42 -9.80 -11.93
N PHE A 304 -11.65 -8.85 -12.48
CA PHE A 304 -12.06 -7.46 -12.58
C PHE A 304 -12.44 -7.08 -14.00
N PHE A 305 -11.47 -7.05 -14.92
CA PHE A 305 -11.69 -6.53 -16.27
C PHE A 305 -12.82 -7.24 -17.02
N PRO A 306 -12.94 -8.59 -17.01
CA PRO A 306 -14.05 -9.28 -17.66
C PRO A 306 -15.42 -8.80 -17.17
N ARG A 307 -15.56 -8.50 -15.88
CA ARG A 307 -16.83 -8.03 -15.31
C ARG A 307 -17.23 -6.65 -15.83
N LEU A 308 -16.25 -5.81 -16.19
CA LEU A 308 -16.50 -4.50 -16.82
C LEU A 308 -16.71 -4.60 -18.34
N ALA A 309 -15.99 -5.52 -19.00
CA ALA A 309 -16.03 -5.66 -20.45
C ALA A 309 -17.27 -6.45 -20.95
N GLU A 310 -17.85 -7.31 -20.13
CA GLU A 310 -19.08 -8.04 -20.48
C GLU A 310 -20.35 -7.17 -20.40
N ASP A 311 -20.38 -6.16 -19.51
CA ASP A 311 -21.54 -5.29 -19.32
C ASP A 311 -21.35 -3.94 -20.03
N ARG A 312 -22.17 -3.72 -21.08
CA ARG A 312 -22.17 -2.47 -21.87
C ARG A 312 -22.38 -1.22 -21.02
N ALA A 313 -23.11 -1.32 -19.90
CA ALA A 313 -23.29 -0.18 -18.98
C ALA A 313 -21.98 0.24 -18.30
N SER A 314 -21.02 -0.69 -18.15
CA SER A 314 -19.73 -0.44 -17.53
C SER A 314 -18.57 -0.24 -18.53
N TRP A 315 -18.84 -0.36 -19.82
CA TRP A 315 -17.86 -0.08 -20.88
C TRP A 315 -17.20 1.30 -20.77
N PRO A 316 -17.90 2.42 -20.47
CA PRO A 316 -17.25 3.70 -20.30
C PRO A 316 -16.16 3.68 -19.22
N LEU A 317 -16.40 2.96 -18.12
CA LEU A 317 -15.43 2.80 -17.04
C LEU A 317 -14.24 1.95 -17.49
N ALA A 318 -14.50 0.82 -18.18
CA ALA A 318 -13.46 -0.04 -18.74
C ALA A 318 -12.56 0.71 -19.74
N ALA A 319 -13.18 1.46 -20.68
CA ALA A 319 -12.51 2.25 -21.69
C ALA A 319 -11.66 3.34 -21.05
N GLY A 320 -12.21 4.08 -20.08
CA GLY A 320 -11.45 5.09 -19.35
C GLY A 320 -10.23 4.50 -18.64
N LEU A 321 -10.32 3.28 -18.10
CA LEU A 321 -9.18 2.65 -17.42
C LEU A 321 -8.09 2.35 -18.45
N LEU A 322 -8.43 1.66 -19.55
CA LEU A 322 -7.47 1.41 -20.62
C LEU A 322 -6.86 2.71 -21.15
N GLU A 323 -7.67 3.73 -21.37
CA GLU A 323 -7.23 5.03 -21.84
C GLU A 323 -6.20 5.67 -20.89
N SER A 324 -6.45 5.66 -19.57
CA SER A 324 -5.50 6.12 -18.55
C SER A 324 -4.17 5.36 -18.61
N GLN A 325 -4.21 4.05 -18.87
CA GLN A 325 -3.00 3.24 -19.04
C GLN A 325 -2.22 3.59 -20.32
N LEU A 326 -2.94 3.82 -21.42
CA LEU A 326 -2.35 4.16 -22.71
C LEU A 326 -1.69 5.55 -22.66
N ARG A 327 -2.35 6.53 -22.03
CA ARG A 327 -1.77 7.87 -21.79
C ARG A 327 -0.49 7.82 -20.97
N PHE A 328 -0.40 6.91 -20.00
CA PHE A 328 0.82 6.75 -19.21
C PHE A 328 2.03 6.26 -20.03
N LEU A 329 1.84 5.81 -21.28
CA LEU A 329 2.93 5.49 -22.19
C LEU A 329 3.55 6.72 -22.86
N GLU A 330 3.11 7.95 -22.57
CA GLU A 330 3.68 9.18 -23.14
C GLU A 330 5.22 9.23 -23.14
N PRO A 331 5.96 8.77 -22.10
CA PRO A 331 7.42 8.77 -22.12
C PRO A 331 8.06 7.99 -23.30
N PHE A 332 7.33 7.08 -23.97
CA PHE A 332 7.78 6.43 -25.21
C PHE A 332 7.90 7.38 -26.41
N THR A 333 7.33 8.59 -26.33
CA THR A 333 7.52 9.64 -27.34
C THR A 333 8.91 10.29 -27.25
N VAL A 334 9.52 10.28 -26.06
CA VAL A 334 10.77 11.00 -25.80
C VAL A 334 11.97 10.10 -26.09
N THR A 335 12.74 10.47 -27.11
CA THR A 335 13.92 9.70 -27.54
C THR A 335 14.97 9.68 -26.42
N GLY A 336 15.49 8.50 -26.07
CA GLY A 336 16.56 8.34 -25.08
C GLY A 336 16.11 8.11 -23.62
N GLN A 337 14.80 8.07 -23.33
CA GLN A 337 14.27 7.83 -21.97
C GLN A 337 13.64 6.44 -21.77
N ILE A 338 13.84 5.52 -22.72
CA ILE A 338 13.26 4.17 -22.65
C ILE A 338 14.07 3.28 -21.69
N THR A 339 13.60 3.17 -20.45
CA THR A 339 14.16 2.27 -19.42
C THR A 339 13.67 0.83 -19.58
N GLU A 340 14.36 -0.15 -18.99
CA GLU A 340 13.90 -1.55 -18.97
C GLU A 340 12.55 -1.72 -18.27
N SER A 341 12.30 -0.96 -17.20
CA SER A 341 11.01 -0.94 -16.52
C SER A 341 9.90 -0.46 -17.46
N LEU A 342 10.16 0.58 -18.24
CA LEU A 342 9.19 1.10 -19.19
C LEU A 342 8.89 0.08 -20.32
N LYS A 343 9.92 -0.61 -20.84
CA LYS A 343 9.75 -1.72 -21.79
C LYS A 343 8.91 -2.86 -21.21
N LEU A 344 9.16 -3.24 -19.96
CA LEU A 344 8.39 -4.27 -19.27
C LEU A 344 6.92 -3.88 -19.11
N LEU A 345 6.65 -2.63 -18.74
CA LEU A 345 5.31 -2.08 -18.65
C LEU A 345 4.60 -2.15 -20.01
N TYR A 346 5.25 -1.69 -21.08
CA TYR A 346 4.69 -1.72 -22.44
C TYR A 346 4.35 -3.13 -22.91
N ARG A 347 5.21 -4.11 -22.62
CA ARG A 347 4.91 -5.53 -22.89
C ARG A 347 3.66 -5.98 -22.13
N GLY A 348 3.53 -5.58 -20.86
CA GLY A 348 2.32 -5.81 -20.08
C GLY A 348 1.07 -5.21 -20.72
N VAL A 349 1.13 -3.95 -21.16
CA VAL A 349 0.01 -3.27 -21.85
C VAL A 349 -0.36 -3.98 -23.15
N ILE A 350 0.61 -4.38 -23.97
CA ILE A 350 0.33 -5.18 -25.19
C ILE A 350 -0.39 -6.47 -24.83
N CYS A 351 0.07 -7.20 -23.82
CA CYS A 351 -0.57 -8.45 -23.40
C CYS A 351 -2.03 -8.21 -22.98
N VAL A 352 -2.32 -7.13 -22.25
CA VAL A 352 -3.70 -6.77 -21.89
C VAL A 352 -4.52 -6.47 -23.13
N ILE A 353 -4.05 -5.61 -24.02
CA ILE A 353 -4.80 -5.26 -25.25
C ILE A 353 -5.03 -6.47 -26.15
N LEU A 354 -4.09 -7.40 -26.25
CA LEU A 354 -4.27 -8.64 -27.01
C LEU A 354 -5.38 -9.52 -26.43
N VAL A 355 -5.43 -9.67 -25.10
CA VAL A 355 -6.52 -10.41 -24.44
C VAL A 355 -7.85 -9.70 -24.68
N VAL A 356 -7.90 -8.36 -24.56
CA VAL A 356 -9.12 -7.60 -24.80
C VAL A 356 -9.59 -7.71 -26.26
N LEU A 357 -8.67 -7.65 -27.21
CA LEU A 357 -8.95 -7.82 -28.64
C LEU A 357 -9.55 -9.20 -28.94
N HIS A 358 -9.03 -10.25 -28.31
CA HIS A 358 -9.50 -11.61 -28.53
C HIS A 358 -10.83 -11.91 -27.83
N ASP A 359 -10.94 -11.56 -26.54
CA ASP A 359 -12.08 -11.96 -25.71
C ASP A 359 -13.26 -10.97 -25.80
N TYR A 360 -12.99 -9.68 -26.04
CA TYR A 360 -13.99 -8.60 -26.04
C TYR A 360 -13.86 -7.66 -27.28
N PRO A 361 -13.88 -8.20 -28.52
CA PRO A 361 -13.70 -7.40 -29.73
C PRO A 361 -14.76 -6.31 -29.91
N GLU A 362 -16.03 -6.57 -29.57
CA GLU A 362 -17.11 -5.57 -29.68
C GLU A 362 -16.87 -4.33 -28.81
N PHE A 363 -16.41 -4.55 -27.57
CA PHE A 363 -16.03 -3.47 -26.67
C PHE A 363 -14.88 -2.67 -27.28
N LEU A 364 -13.83 -3.37 -27.75
CA LEU A 364 -12.64 -2.72 -28.29
C LEU A 364 -12.97 -1.90 -29.55
N ALA A 365 -13.78 -2.44 -30.46
CA ALA A 365 -14.24 -1.75 -31.67
C ALA A 365 -15.05 -0.49 -31.34
N SER A 366 -15.90 -0.54 -30.30
CA SER A 366 -16.74 0.59 -29.89
C SER A 366 -15.93 1.78 -29.33
N TYR A 367 -14.76 1.52 -28.76
CA TYR A 367 -13.88 2.53 -28.16
C TYR A 367 -12.53 2.70 -28.87
N ALA A 368 -12.33 2.05 -30.03
CA ALA A 368 -11.05 2.01 -30.72
C ALA A 368 -10.50 3.40 -31.02
N LEU A 369 -11.35 4.35 -31.44
CA LEU A 369 -10.93 5.73 -31.71
C LEU A 369 -10.44 6.45 -30.46
N GLN A 370 -11.23 6.43 -29.37
CA GLN A 370 -10.84 7.03 -28.08
C GLN A 370 -9.51 6.45 -27.58
N LEU A 371 -9.36 5.13 -27.67
CA LEU A 371 -8.14 4.46 -27.23
C LEU A 371 -6.95 4.79 -28.15
N CYS A 372 -7.15 4.88 -29.46
CA CYS A 372 -6.10 5.27 -30.41
C CYS A 372 -5.58 6.69 -30.17
N ASP A 373 -6.45 7.63 -29.81
CA ASP A 373 -6.09 9.01 -29.49
C ASP A 373 -5.21 9.10 -28.23
N ALA A 374 -5.36 8.16 -27.31
CA ALA A 374 -4.52 8.03 -26.12
C ALA A 374 -3.16 7.36 -26.39
N VAL A 375 -2.97 6.68 -27.53
CA VAL A 375 -1.73 5.98 -27.86
C VAL A 375 -0.67 6.94 -28.42
N PRO A 376 0.52 7.00 -27.81
CA PRO A 376 1.65 7.78 -28.34
C PRO A 376 2.01 7.40 -29.78
N ALA A 377 2.39 8.39 -30.61
CA ALA A 377 2.63 8.19 -32.04
C ALA A 377 3.69 7.12 -32.36
N ASN A 378 4.71 6.96 -31.52
CA ASN A 378 5.77 5.97 -31.70
C ASN A 378 5.30 4.52 -31.42
N CYS A 379 4.18 4.33 -30.73
CA CYS A 379 3.65 3.03 -30.35
C CYS A 379 2.80 2.41 -31.47
N VAL A 380 3.38 2.30 -32.68
CA VAL A 380 2.67 1.86 -33.90
C VAL A 380 2.04 0.47 -33.74
N GLN A 381 2.74 -0.48 -33.11
CA GLN A 381 2.21 -1.82 -32.86
C GLN A 381 0.91 -1.76 -32.05
N LEU A 382 0.87 -0.94 -31.00
CA LEU A 382 -0.28 -0.83 -30.11
C LEU A 382 -1.48 -0.22 -30.82
N ARG A 383 -1.25 0.83 -31.63
CA ARG A 383 -2.28 1.43 -32.46
C ARG A 383 -2.85 0.43 -33.49
N ASN A 384 -1.99 -0.34 -34.13
CA ASN A 384 -2.42 -1.36 -35.09
C ASN A 384 -3.28 -2.45 -34.44
N LEU A 385 -2.94 -2.87 -33.21
CA LEU A 385 -3.77 -3.83 -32.47
C LEU A 385 -5.18 -3.29 -32.20
N LEU A 386 -5.30 -2.03 -31.78
CA LEU A 386 -6.59 -1.39 -31.53
C LEU A 386 -7.43 -1.24 -32.81
N LEU A 387 -6.79 -0.94 -33.95
CA LEU A 387 -7.45 -0.77 -35.25
C LEU A 387 -7.77 -2.09 -35.96
N SER A 388 -7.29 -3.23 -35.45
CA SER A 388 -7.57 -4.56 -36.00
C SER A 388 -8.76 -5.26 -35.33
N ALA A 389 -9.44 -4.55 -34.41
CA ALA A 389 -10.60 -5.05 -33.66
C ALA A 389 -11.86 -5.20 -34.50
#